data_AF-A0A352SR69-F1
#
_entry.id   AF-A0A352SR69-F1
#
_cell.length_a   1.000
_cell.length_b   1.000
_cell.length_c   1.000
_cell.angle_alpha   90.00
_cell.angle_beta   90.00
_cell.angle_gamma   90.00
#
_symmetry.space_group_name_H-M   'P 1'
#
loop_
_entity.id
_entity.type
_entity.pdbx_description
1 polymer ?
#
loop_
_entity_poly.entity_id
_entity_poly.type
_entity_poly.pdbx_seq_one_letter_code
_entity_poly.pdbx_strand_id
1 'polypeptide(L)'
;MIPATVASLSESMAAQDYVLSEGLAVSLFLALRQSRPLFLEGEAGVGKTEVAKTLAALLDRRLIRLQCYEGLDINAAAYEWNYARQMMQIQSAGQGKLESADLFTEDNLIERPLLEALREDARGAPV
;
A
#
# COMPACT_ATOMS: atom_id res chain seq x y z
N MET A 1 2.07 -6.25 -16.75
CA MET A 1 0.82 -6.57 -17.50
C MET A 1 0.21 -7.81 -16.88
N ILE A 2 -1.12 -7.86 -16.67
CA ILE A 2 -1.78 -9.00 -16.04
C ILE A 2 -1.71 -10.23 -16.98
N PRO A 3 -1.25 -11.41 -16.51
CA PRO A 3 -1.16 -12.60 -17.34
C PRO A 3 -2.49 -13.00 -17.97
N ALA A 4 -2.46 -13.56 -19.18
CA ALA A 4 -3.66 -13.80 -19.97
C ALA A 4 -4.48 -15.02 -19.49
N THR A 5 -3.82 -15.98 -18.86
CA THR A 5 -4.38 -17.26 -18.40
C THR A 5 -3.89 -17.63 -17.00
N VAL A 6 -4.60 -18.54 -16.32
CA VAL A 6 -4.17 -19.10 -15.03
C VAL A 6 -2.78 -19.75 -15.14
N ALA A 7 -2.53 -20.52 -16.20
CA ALA A 7 -1.23 -21.17 -16.43
C ALA A 7 -0.09 -20.14 -16.54
N SER A 8 -0.28 -19.09 -17.34
CA SER A 8 0.72 -18.02 -17.47
C SER A 8 0.97 -17.26 -16.16
N LEU A 9 -0.05 -17.12 -15.30
CA LEU A 9 0.13 -16.52 -13.98
C LEU A 9 0.97 -17.43 -13.07
N SER A 10 0.68 -18.73 -13.05
CA SER A 10 1.45 -19.71 -12.28
C SER A 10 2.90 -19.76 -12.72
N GLU A 11 3.18 -19.77 -14.02
CA GLU A 11 4.55 -19.73 -14.56
C GLU A 11 5.27 -18.44 -14.17
N SER A 12 4.59 -17.29 -14.28
CA SER A 12 5.17 -15.98 -13.94
C SER A 12 5.47 -15.85 -12.44
N MET A 13 4.62 -16.42 -11.58
CA MET A 13 4.83 -16.45 -10.13
C MET A 13 5.95 -17.41 -9.75
N ALA A 14 6.03 -18.58 -10.39
CA ALA A 14 7.10 -19.55 -10.17
C ALA A 14 8.47 -18.99 -10.59
N ALA A 15 8.53 -18.18 -11.65
CA ALA A 15 9.74 -17.46 -12.06
C ALA A 15 10.20 -16.40 -11.04
N GLN A 16 9.34 -16.04 -10.08
CA GLN A 16 9.60 -15.13 -8.95
C GLN A 16 9.63 -15.91 -7.62
N ASP A 17 10.01 -17.19 -7.67
CA ASP A 17 10.15 -18.10 -6.52
C ASP A 17 8.88 -18.32 -5.69
N TYR A 18 7.69 -18.12 -6.27
CA TYR A 18 6.40 -18.38 -5.61
C TYR A 18 5.56 -19.43 -6.35
N VAL A 19 5.40 -20.60 -5.74
CA VAL A 19 4.59 -21.69 -6.31
C VAL A 19 3.14 -21.58 -5.84
N LEU A 20 2.23 -21.32 -6.78
CA LEU A 20 0.80 -21.26 -6.52
C LEU A 20 0.19 -22.67 -6.43
N SER A 21 -0.70 -22.88 -5.46
CA SER A 21 -1.66 -24.00 -5.52
C SER A 21 -2.71 -23.75 -6.59
N GLU A 22 -3.34 -24.81 -7.10
CA GLU A 22 -4.35 -24.70 -8.15
C GLU A 22 -5.50 -23.74 -7.78
N GLY A 23 -6.05 -23.89 -6.57
CA GLY A 23 -7.13 -23.04 -6.07
C GLY A 23 -6.72 -21.57 -5.91
N LEU A 24 -5.51 -21.31 -5.42
CA LEU A 24 -5.00 -19.94 -5.29
C LEU A 24 -4.71 -19.31 -6.66
N ALA A 25 -4.19 -20.08 -7.62
CA ALA A 25 -3.93 -19.60 -8.98
C ALA A 25 -5.20 -19.12 -9.67
N VAL A 26 -6.29 -19.89 -9.60
CA VAL A 26 -7.58 -19.51 -10.16
C VAL A 26 -8.15 -18.28 -9.46
N SER A 27 -8.14 -18.28 -8.12
CA SER A 27 -8.71 -17.19 -7.32
C SER A 27 -7.97 -15.86 -7.57
N LEU A 28 -6.64 -15.91 -7.61
CA LEU A 28 -5.79 -14.75 -7.88
C LEU A 28 -5.96 -14.24 -9.30
N PHE A 29 -6.01 -15.14 -10.29
CA PHE A 29 -6.26 -14.78 -11.68
C PHE A 29 -7.60 -14.08 -11.84
N LEU A 30 -8.67 -14.61 -11.24
CA LEU A 30 -10.01 -14.02 -11.31
C LEU A 30 -10.08 -12.67 -10.59
N ALA A 31 -9.41 -12.51 -9.45
CA ALA A 31 -9.33 -11.25 -8.72
C ALA A 31 -8.68 -10.15 -9.58
N LEU A 32 -7.54 -10.46 -10.20
CA LEU A 32 -6.82 -9.54 -11.08
C LEU A 32 -7.62 -9.17 -12.34
N ARG A 33 -8.28 -10.16 -12.98
CA ARG A 33 -9.06 -9.91 -14.19
C ARG A 33 -10.32 -9.10 -13.95
N GLN A 34 -10.90 -9.18 -12.75
CA GLN A 34 -12.13 -8.48 -12.39
C GLN A 34 -11.89 -7.22 -11.56
N SER A 35 -10.63 -6.89 -11.24
CA SER A 35 -10.26 -5.82 -10.31
C SER A 35 -11.04 -5.90 -9.00
N ARG A 36 -11.12 -7.11 -8.43
CA ARG A 36 -11.84 -7.39 -7.18
C ARG A 36 -10.86 -7.72 -6.05
N PRO A 37 -11.09 -7.20 -4.83
CA PRO A 37 -10.26 -7.55 -3.67
C PRO A 37 -10.28 -9.05 -3.38
N LEU A 38 -9.13 -9.59 -2.98
CA LEU A 38 -8.97 -10.99 -2.59
C LEU A 38 -8.61 -11.08 -1.10
N PHE A 39 -9.42 -11.82 -0.35
CA PHE A 39 -9.12 -12.16 1.05
C PHE A 39 -8.43 -13.52 1.11
N LEU A 40 -7.35 -13.61 1.88
CA LEU A 40 -6.53 -14.82 2.00
C LEU A 40 -6.56 -15.34 3.44
N GLU A 41 -7.16 -16.50 3.63
CA GLU A 41 -7.16 -17.24 4.90
C GLU A 41 -6.15 -18.39 4.87
N GLY A 42 -5.56 -18.71 6.02
CA GLY A 42 -4.65 -19.85 6.15
C GLY A 42 -3.75 -19.74 7.38
N GLU A 43 -2.98 -20.79 7.67
CA GLU A 43 -2.07 -20.84 8.82
C GLU A 43 -0.91 -19.85 8.71
N ALA A 44 -0.30 -19.48 9.84
CA ALA A 44 0.89 -18.66 9.83
C ALA A 44 2.02 -19.36 9.04
N GLY A 45 2.75 -18.60 8.21
CA GLY A 45 3.88 -19.15 7.45
C GLY A 45 3.56 -19.75 6.08
N VAL A 46 2.29 -19.87 5.67
CA VAL A 46 1.90 -20.44 4.35
C VAL A 46 2.11 -19.51 3.14
N GLY A 47 2.92 -18.45 3.29
CA GLY A 47 3.23 -17.53 2.17
C GLY A 47 2.17 -16.47 1.84
N LYS A 48 1.19 -16.21 2.73
CA LYS A 48 0.17 -15.14 2.53
C LYS A 48 0.74 -13.74 2.32
N THR A 49 1.85 -13.43 2.98
CA THR A 49 2.52 -12.13 2.80
C THR A 49 3.39 -12.14 1.56
N GLU A 50 3.96 -13.29 1.22
CA GLU A 50 4.87 -13.41 0.09
C GLU A 50 4.13 -13.30 -1.23
N VAL A 51 2.92 -13.86 -1.36
CA VAL A 51 2.11 -13.72 -2.58
C VAL A 51 1.86 -12.25 -2.94
N ALA A 52 1.62 -11.38 -1.94
CA ALA A 52 1.40 -9.96 -2.19
C ALA A 52 2.67 -9.26 -2.69
N LYS A 53 3.85 -9.63 -2.16
CA LYS A 53 5.15 -9.10 -2.60
C LYS A 53 5.50 -9.57 -4.01
N THR A 54 5.40 -10.87 -4.26
CA THR A 54 5.67 -11.46 -5.57
C THR A 54 4.76 -10.86 -6.63
N LEU A 55 3.47 -10.67 -6.29
CA LEU A 55 2.50 -10.08 -7.21
C LEU A 55 2.79 -8.61 -7.51
N ALA A 56 3.14 -7.82 -6.49
CA ALA A 56 3.54 -6.43 -6.68
C ALA A 56 4.78 -6.32 -7.59
N ALA A 57 5.76 -7.22 -7.40
CA ALA A 57 6.94 -7.30 -8.28
C ALA A 57 6.57 -7.71 -9.71
N LEU A 58 5.72 -8.73 -9.88
CA LEU A 58 5.28 -9.20 -11.20
C LEU A 58 4.53 -8.11 -11.98
N LEU A 59 3.69 -7.34 -11.29
CA LEU A 59 2.86 -6.31 -11.91
C LEU A 59 3.59 -4.97 -12.07
N ASP A 60 4.82 -4.86 -11.57
CA ASP A 60 5.56 -3.61 -11.41
C ASP A 60 4.70 -2.53 -10.72
N ARG A 61 4.34 -2.83 -9.48
CA ARG A 61 3.47 -2.01 -8.64
C ARG A 61 4.08 -1.82 -7.26
N ARG A 62 3.78 -0.68 -6.63
CA ARG A 62 4.10 -0.45 -5.22
C ARG A 62 3.29 -1.40 -4.35
N LEU A 63 3.95 -2.07 -3.40
CA LEU A 63 3.26 -2.78 -2.34
C LEU A 63 3.08 -1.84 -1.15
N ILE A 64 1.83 -1.54 -0.81
CA ILE A 64 1.47 -0.76 0.37
C ILE A 64 1.02 -1.73 1.45
N ARG A 65 1.59 -1.59 2.65
CA ARG A 65 1.29 -2.47 3.78
C ARG A 65 0.64 -1.69 4.91
N LEU A 66 -0.64 -1.97 5.15
CA LEU A 66 -1.35 -1.56 6.35
C LEU A 66 -1.38 -2.72 7.35
N GLN A 67 -0.75 -2.55 8.51
CA GLN A 67 -0.82 -3.54 9.58
C GLN A 67 -2.09 -3.31 10.40
N CYS A 68 -3.01 -4.28 10.39
CA CYS A 68 -4.19 -4.24 11.23
C CYS A 68 -3.87 -4.82 12.61
N TYR A 69 -4.26 -4.10 13.66
CA TYR A 69 -4.15 -4.50 15.06
C TYR A 69 -5.24 -3.78 15.88
N GLU A 70 -5.49 -4.25 17.10
CA GLU A 70 -6.48 -3.64 17.98
C GLU A 70 -6.07 -2.21 18.36
N GLY A 71 -6.96 -1.24 18.16
CA GLY A 71 -6.67 0.18 18.39
C GLY A 71 -6.01 0.89 17.20
N LEU A 72 -5.97 0.29 16.01
CA LEU A 72 -5.67 1.03 14.78
C LEU A 72 -6.71 2.13 14.58
N ASP A 73 -6.27 3.39 14.57
CA ASP A 73 -7.12 4.56 14.33
C ASP A 73 -6.84 5.19 12.96
N ILE A 74 -7.63 6.21 12.61
CA ILE A 74 -7.49 6.90 11.33
C ILE A 74 -6.17 7.67 11.22
N ASN A 75 -5.61 8.15 12.34
CA ASN A 75 -4.36 8.91 12.32
C ASN A 75 -3.18 7.98 11.99
N ALA A 76 -3.15 6.78 12.57
CA ALA A 76 -2.15 5.76 12.29
C ALA A 76 -2.32 5.09 10.92
N ALA A 77 -3.55 5.04 10.39
CA ALA A 77 -3.84 4.45 9.08
C ALA A 77 -3.68 5.43 7.91
N ALA A 78 -4.16 6.67 8.04
CA ALA A 78 -4.24 7.65 6.95
C ALA A 78 -3.12 8.69 7.01
N TYR A 79 -3.11 9.55 8.03
CA TYR A 79 -2.06 10.54 8.22
C TYR A 79 -2.16 11.19 9.59
N GLU A 80 -1.06 11.82 10.01
CA GLU A 80 -1.05 12.72 11.16
C GLU A 80 -0.29 14.01 10.84
N TRP A 81 -0.53 15.07 11.60
CA TRP A 81 0.25 16.31 11.49
C TRP A 81 1.55 16.20 12.29
N ASN A 82 2.64 16.68 11.70
CA ASN A 82 3.94 16.77 12.35
C ASN A 82 3.99 17.98 13.29
N TYR A 83 3.41 17.83 14.48
CA TYR A 83 3.38 18.89 15.48
C TYR A 83 4.77 19.37 15.91
N ALA A 84 5.76 18.48 15.91
CA ALA A 84 7.14 18.86 16.23
C ALA A 84 7.71 19.84 15.18
N ARG A 85 7.49 19.57 13.89
CA ARG A 85 7.89 20.45 12.79
C ARG A 85 7.11 21.77 12.82
N GLN A 86 5.80 21.72 13.06
CA GLN A 86 4.97 22.92 13.20
C GLN A 86 5.46 23.80 14.37
N MET A 87 5.79 23.21 15.51
CA MET A 87 6.31 23.95 16.66
C MET A 87 7.66 24.60 16.36
N MET A 88 8.54 23.91 15.63
CA MET A 88 9.80 24.50 15.17
C MET A 88 9.60 25.67 14.21
N GLN A 89 8.61 25.58 13.31
CA GLN A 89 8.25 26.69 12.40
C GLN A 89 7.74 27.90 13.19
N ILE A 90 6.86 27.69 14.17
CA ILE A 90 6.34 28.75 15.05
C ILE A 90 7.49 29.42 15.81
N GLN A 91 8.39 28.65 16.42
CA GLN A 91 9.53 29.19 17.17
C GLN A 91 10.51 29.96 16.28
N SER A 92 10.77 29.45 15.07
CA SER A 92 11.71 30.07 14.12
C SER A 92 11.16 31.37 13.53
N ALA A 93 9.85 31.51 13.40
CA ALA A 93 9.22 32.73 12.90
C ALA A 93 9.22 33.88 13.92
N GLY A 94 9.35 33.59 15.22
CA GLY A 94 9.39 34.61 16.26
C GLY A 94 8.14 35.50 16.27
N GLN A 95 8.30 36.80 16.00
CA GLN A 95 7.18 37.77 15.81
C GLN A 95 6.78 37.97 14.33
N GLY A 96 7.39 37.23 13.40
CA GLY A 96 7.01 37.26 11.99
C GLY A 96 5.56 36.80 11.78
N LYS A 97 4.96 37.21 10.65
CA LYS A 97 3.66 36.68 10.24
C LYS A 97 3.82 35.22 9.83
N LEU A 98 3.44 34.31 10.72
CA LEU A 98 3.14 32.93 10.38
C LEU A 98 1.62 32.80 10.34
N GLU A 99 1.06 32.44 9.20
CA GLU A 99 -0.38 32.23 9.09
C GLU A 99 -0.72 30.78 9.45
N SER A 100 -1.94 30.53 9.93
CA SER A 100 -2.38 29.17 10.22
C SER A 100 -2.32 28.27 8.98
N ALA A 101 -2.48 28.84 7.78
CA ALA A 101 -2.38 28.13 6.52
C ALA A 101 -0.97 27.54 6.28
N ASP A 102 0.08 28.19 6.79
CA ASP A 102 1.47 27.75 6.62
C ASP A 102 1.78 26.48 7.43
N LEU A 103 1.01 26.23 8.51
CA LEU A 103 1.19 25.08 9.40
C LEU A 103 0.50 23.82 8.89
N PHE A 104 -0.62 23.95 8.17
CA PHE A 104 -1.42 22.82 7.69
C PHE A 104 -1.19 22.56 6.21
N THR A 105 0.07 22.30 5.87
CA THR A 105 0.55 22.02 4.52
C THR A 105 1.02 20.58 4.40
N GLU A 106 1.09 20.06 3.17
CA GLU A 106 1.56 18.70 2.87
C GLU A 106 2.95 18.41 3.44
N ASP A 107 3.83 19.42 3.51
CA ASP A 107 5.16 19.31 4.13
C ASP A 107 5.12 18.98 5.63
N ASN A 108 4.04 19.37 6.31
CA ASN A 108 3.82 19.11 7.73
C ASN A 108 2.99 17.86 7.97
N LEU A 109 2.69 17.07 6.93
CA LEU A 109 1.86 15.88 7.01
C LEU A 109 2.75 14.63 7.03
N ILE A 110 2.55 13.77 8.02
CA ILE A 110 3.18 12.45 8.09
C ILE A 110 2.21 11.48 7.44
N GLU A 111 2.54 11.07 6.21
CA GLU A 111 1.73 10.13 5.46
C GLU A 111 1.78 8.72 6.07
N ARG A 112 0.65 8.03 6.06
CA ARG A 112 0.49 6.63 6.47
C ARG A 112 -0.09 5.81 5.31
N PRO A 113 -0.11 4.46 5.40
CA PRO A 113 -0.38 3.59 4.26
C PRO A 113 -1.68 3.89 3.50
N LEU A 114 -2.75 4.33 4.16
CA LEU A 114 -4.02 4.62 3.50
C LEU A 114 -3.95 5.87 2.64
N LEU A 115 -3.33 6.97 3.11
CA LEU A 115 -3.13 8.15 2.28
C LEU A 115 -2.17 7.83 1.13
N GLU A 116 -1.10 7.06 1.42
CA GLU A 116 -0.15 6.58 0.43
C GLU A 116 -0.82 5.81 -0.71
N ALA A 117 -1.93 5.09 -0.44
CA ALA A 117 -2.69 4.33 -1.42
C ALA A 117 -3.63 5.18 -2.28
N LEU A 118 -4.01 6.36 -1.79
CA LEU A 118 -4.88 7.31 -2.52
C LEU A 118 -4.09 8.24 -3.44
N ARG A 119 -2.76 8.36 -3.24
CA ARG A 119 -1.89 9.13 -4.13
C ARG A 119 -1.76 8.47 -5.49
N GLU A 120 -1.66 9.31 -6.53
CA GLU A 120 -1.38 8.85 -7.88
C GLU A 120 0.02 8.19 -7.93
N ASP A 121 0.10 7.02 -8.56
CA ASP A 121 1.36 6.36 -8.88
C ASP A 121 1.63 6.54 -10.38
N ALA A 122 2.84 6.97 -10.73
CA ALA A 122 3.26 7.15 -12.13
C ALA A 122 3.13 5.87 -12.96
N ARG A 123 3.09 4.69 -12.32
CA ARG A 123 2.92 3.39 -12.98
C ARG A 123 1.46 3.07 -13.34
N GLY A 124 0.51 3.92 -12.96
CA GLY A 124 -0.91 3.84 -13.33
C GLY A 124 -1.83 3.41 -12.19
N ALA A 125 -3.11 3.19 -12.52
CA ALA A 125 -4.15 2.83 -11.56
C ALA A 125 -3.83 1.54 -10.77
N PRO A 126 -4.32 1.43 -9.52
CA PRO A 126 -4.24 0.20 -8.76
C PRO A 126 -4.95 -0.94 -9.51
N VAL A 127 -4.34 -2.12 -9.47
CA VAL A 127 -4.75 -3.34 -10.18
C VAL A 127 -5.42 -4.33 -9.25
#